data_AF-A0A534RQ56-F1
#
_entry.id   AF-A0A534RQ56-F1
#
_cell.length_a   1.000
_cell.length_b   1.000
_cell.length_c   1.000
_cell.angle_alpha   90.00
_cell.angle_beta   90.00
_cell.angle_gamma   90.00
#
_symmetry.space_group_name_H-M   'P 1'
#
loop_
_entity.id
_entity.type
_entity.pdbx_description
1 polymer ?
#
loop_
_entity_poly.entity_id
_entity_poly.type
_entity_poly.pdbx_seq_one_letter_code
_entity_poly.pdbx_strand_id
1 'polypeptide(L)'
;HYRYRGRCRAMTTFNAGQLEGPTEPVVFRETVHGPVLGYATVQGRRVAISEKRATRGREALNAYAFAFAFADLNDSTVSSARTFLKTMAQIEFTFNWFYADDHDIAMFSSGRLPKRPRGIDSGLPTVGTGRYEWRGFLSPAQHAQVINPPSGAIVNWNNKSARDFGAADNNWGRGSIHRSLLLQHALDRNSTHTLDSVVAAMNRAATQDLRVMEVLPALAAVLDTGPAPTPRAAQILQLLKDWRAAGGSRLDRDLDGKIDDPGAAILDQAWPSITDAVMGPVLGEQLAQLASLMTRDNAPSSQGSAYLDGWYGYVDKDLRTIAGQRWRARFTRSSVAVAT
;
A
#
# COMPACT_ATOMS: atom_id res chain seq x y z
N HIS A 1 3.59 -13.62 -32.89
CA HIS A 1 2.18 -13.26 -33.08
C HIS A 1 1.38 -13.56 -31.81
N TYR A 2 0.23 -12.90 -31.60
CA TYR A 2 -0.70 -13.15 -30.49
C TYR A 2 -2.16 -13.03 -30.97
N ARG A 3 -3.11 -13.66 -30.27
CA ARG A 3 -4.54 -13.59 -30.62
C ARG A 3 -5.19 -12.39 -29.94
N TYR A 4 -5.85 -11.53 -30.71
CA TYR A 4 -6.62 -10.40 -30.18
C TYR A 4 -7.88 -10.16 -31.01
N ARG A 5 -9.04 -10.14 -30.34
CA ARG A 5 -10.38 -9.98 -30.96
C ARG A 5 -10.58 -10.91 -32.16
N GLY A 6 -10.27 -12.18 -31.97
CA GLY A 6 -10.43 -13.24 -32.98
C GLY A 6 -9.34 -13.29 -34.06
N ARG A 7 -8.42 -12.32 -34.14
CA ARG A 7 -7.38 -12.26 -35.19
C ARG A 7 -5.98 -12.54 -34.63
N CYS A 8 -5.13 -13.13 -35.47
CA CYS A 8 -3.69 -13.27 -35.19
C CYS A 8 -3.00 -11.95 -35.53
N ARG A 9 -2.33 -11.32 -34.56
CA ARG A 9 -1.62 -10.05 -34.74
C ARG A 9 -0.12 -10.25 -34.55
N ALA A 10 0.70 -9.64 -35.40
CA ALA A 10 2.13 -9.57 -35.16
C ALA A 10 2.40 -8.71 -33.92
N MET A 11 3.43 -9.06 -33.15
CA MET A 11 3.97 -8.15 -32.14
C MET A 11 4.79 -7.08 -32.86
N THR A 12 4.72 -5.85 -32.37
CA THR A 12 5.64 -4.80 -32.83
C THR A 12 6.96 -4.92 -32.09
N THR A 13 7.96 -4.19 -32.57
CA THR A 13 9.29 -4.11 -31.98
C THR A 13 9.53 -2.65 -31.62
N PHE A 14 9.93 -2.39 -30.38
CA PHE A 14 10.34 -1.07 -29.91
C PHE A 14 11.85 -1.07 -29.66
N ASN A 15 12.55 -0.13 -30.27
CA ASN A 15 13.98 0.11 -30.04
C ASN A 15 14.11 1.25 -29.04
N ALA A 16 14.60 0.93 -27.84
CA ALA A 16 14.80 1.88 -26.75
C ALA A 16 16.13 2.64 -26.83
N GLY A 17 16.89 2.44 -27.90
CA GLY A 17 18.22 3.02 -28.08
C GLY A 17 19.33 2.09 -27.61
N GLN A 18 20.55 2.59 -27.69
CA GLN A 18 21.76 1.86 -27.32
C GLN A 18 22.24 2.31 -25.95
N LEU A 19 22.63 1.36 -25.10
CA LEU A 19 23.29 1.67 -23.83
C LEU A 19 24.78 1.91 -24.07
N GLU A 20 25.41 2.70 -23.20
CA GLU A 20 26.86 2.83 -23.20
C GLU A 20 27.52 1.49 -22.84
N GLY A 21 28.43 1.01 -23.70
CA GLY A 21 29.11 -0.29 -23.57
C GLY A 21 28.62 -1.32 -24.60
N PRO A 22 27.37 -1.83 -24.52
CA PRO A 22 26.85 -2.76 -25.51
C PRO A 22 26.76 -2.16 -26.92
N THR A 23 27.14 -2.93 -27.95
CA THR A 23 27.01 -2.51 -29.37
C THR A 23 25.60 -2.70 -29.92
N GLU A 24 24.79 -3.53 -29.28
CA GLU A 24 23.42 -3.82 -29.70
C GLU A 24 22.41 -2.91 -29.01
N PRO A 25 21.39 -2.40 -29.73
CA PRO A 25 20.32 -1.63 -29.12
C PRO A 25 19.48 -2.48 -28.17
N VAL A 26 18.92 -1.83 -27.15
CA VAL A 26 17.91 -2.42 -26.28
C VAL A 26 16.60 -2.47 -27.05
N VAL A 27 16.15 -3.68 -27.37
CA VAL A 27 14.94 -3.90 -28.16
C VAL A 27 13.98 -4.81 -27.42
N PHE A 28 12.69 -4.48 -27.42
CA PHE A 28 11.65 -5.35 -26.84
C PHE A 28 10.42 -5.45 -27.73
N ARG A 29 9.62 -6.50 -27.50
CA ARG A 29 8.38 -6.74 -28.24
C ARG A 29 7.22 -6.03 -27.57
N GLU A 30 6.22 -5.67 -28.36
CA GLU A 30 5.00 -5.08 -27.84
C GLU A 30 3.75 -5.73 -28.42
N THR A 31 2.70 -5.74 -27.60
CA THR A 31 1.33 -6.07 -27.99
C THR A 31 0.48 -4.81 -27.96
N VAL A 32 -0.81 -4.93 -28.31
CA VAL A 32 -1.79 -3.85 -28.11
C VAL A 32 -1.95 -3.47 -26.63
N HIS A 33 -1.49 -4.32 -25.71
CA HIS A 33 -1.54 -4.06 -24.28
C HIS A 33 -0.29 -3.36 -23.76
N GLY A 34 0.83 -3.37 -24.49
CA GLY A 34 2.07 -2.69 -24.09
C GLY A 34 3.31 -3.58 -24.24
N PRO A 35 4.40 -3.28 -23.51
CA PRO A 35 5.66 -3.98 -23.67
C PRO A 35 5.53 -5.40 -23.11
N VAL A 36 6.17 -6.37 -23.77
CA VAL A 36 6.27 -7.74 -23.30
C VAL A 36 7.36 -7.81 -22.24
N LEU A 37 6.96 -8.06 -20.99
CA LEU A 37 7.87 -8.21 -19.84
C LEU A 37 8.55 -9.59 -19.82
N GLY A 38 7.88 -10.59 -20.39
CA GLY A 38 8.39 -11.96 -20.37
C GLY A 38 7.46 -12.94 -21.05
N TYR A 39 7.81 -14.22 -20.96
CA TYR A 39 7.03 -15.32 -21.50
C TYR A 39 6.81 -16.36 -20.42
N ALA A 40 5.65 -17.01 -20.46
CA ALA A 40 5.29 -18.13 -19.61
C ALA A 40 4.70 -19.25 -20.45
N THR A 41 4.38 -20.38 -19.80
CA THR A 41 3.71 -21.51 -20.42
C THR A 41 2.38 -21.76 -19.72
N VAL A 42 1.29 -21.78 -20.47
CA VAL A 42 -0.05 -22.12 -19.98
C VAL A 42 -0.55 -23.31 -20.77
N GLN A 43 -0.79 -24.44 -20.10
CA GLN A 43 -1.25 -25.70 -20.72
C GLN A 43 -0.35 -26.12 -21.91
N GLY A 44 0.97 -26.07 -21.72
CA GLY A 44 1.95 -26.42 -22.76
C GLY A 44 2.11 -25.38 -23.87
N ARG A 45 1.37 -24.26 -23.85
CA ARG A 45 1.46 -23.19 -24.85
C ARG A 45 2.24 -22.00 -24.31
N ARG A 46 3.21 -21.53 -25.08
CA ARG A 46 3.92 -20.28 -24.78
C ARG A 46 2.95 -19.10 -24.85
N VAL A 47 2.91 -18.31 -23.80
CA VAL A 47 2.16 -17.05 -23.69
C VAL A 47 3.14 -15.91 -23.43
N ALA A 48 2.83 -14.72 -23.94
CA ALA A 48 3.57 -13.50 -23.62
C ALA A 48 2.84 -12.77 -22.48
N ILE A 49 3.61 -12.26 -21.52
CA ILE A 49 3.11 -11.41 -20.44
C ILE A 49 3.46 -9.97 -20.83
N SER A 50 2.45 -9.13 -20.99
CA SER A 50 2.61 -7.72 -21.36
C SER A 50 1.99 -6.80 -20.32
N GLU A 51 2.62 -5.64 -20.12
CA GLU A 51 2.16 -4.64 -19.16
C GLU A 51 1.30 -3.55 -19.82
N LYS A 52 0.10 -3.32 -19.29
CA LYS A 52 -0.79 -2.24 -19.72
C LYS A 52 -0.86 -1.15 -18.68
N ARG A 53 -0.07 -0.08 -18.88
CA ARG A 53 -0.12 1.13 -18.06
C ARG A 53 -1.17 2.10 -18.59
N ALA A 54 -2.07 2.56 -17.72
CA ALA A 54 -3.19 3.41 -18.12
C ALA A 54 -2.77 4.77 -18.70
N THR A 55 -1.60 5.26 -18.31
CA THR A 55 -1.06 6.57 -18.68
C THR A 55 0.03 6.48 -19.76
N ARG A 56 0.26 5.29 -20.32
CA ARG A 56 1.26 5.10 -21.37
C ARG A 56 0.92 5.95 -22.59
N GLY A 57 1.88 6.72 -23.09
CA GLY A 57 1.71 7.65 -24.22
C GLY A 57 1.00 8.95 -23.83
N ARG A 58 0.83 9.21 -22.53
CA ARG A 58 0.19 10.43 -21.98
C ARG A 58 1.10 11.13 -20.98
N GLU A 59 2.39 10.79 -20.94
CA GLU A 59 3.37 11.36 -20.04
C GLU A 59 3.49 12.88 -20.22
N ALA A 60 3.59 13.37 -21.47
CA ALA A 60 3.62 14.81 -21.75
C ALA A 60 2.33 15.51 -21.33
N LEU A 61 1.16 14.90 -21.62
CA LEU A 61 -0.13 15.45 -21.18
C LEU A 61 -0.23 15.52 -19.66
N ASN A 62 0.28 14.51 -18.96
CA ASN A 62 0.36 14.53 -17.51
C ASN A 62 1.27 15.65 -17.03
N ALA A 63 2.47 15.79 -17.61
CA ALA A 63 3.39 16.87 -17.26
C ALA A 63 2.74 18.26 -17.44
N TYR A 64 1.97 18.46 -18.52
CA TYR A 64 1.16 19.67 -18.68
C TYR A 64 0.09 19.80 -17.60
N ALA A 65 -0.67 18.74 -17.30
CA ALA A 65 -1.68 18.77 -16.25
C ALA A 65 -1.08 19.14 -14.87
N PHE A 66 0.10 18.62 -14.55
CA PHE A 66 0.84 19.03 -13.36
C PHE A 66 1.22 20.52 -13.42
N ALA A 67 1.85 20.96 -14.50
CA ALA A 67 2.30 22.34 -14.63
C ALA A 67 1.15 23.34 -14.47
N PHE A 68 0.02 23.09 -15.15
CA PHE A 68 -1.17 23.94 -15.02
C PHE A 68 -1.82 23.82 -13.65
N ALA A 69 -1.93 22.62 -13.07
CA ALA A 69 -2.48 22.48 -11.72
C ALA A 69 -1.67 23.26 -10.67
N PHE A 70 -0.34 23.28 -10.78
CA PHE A 70 0.51 24.06 -9.87
C PHE A 70 0.49 25.56 -10.18
N ALA A 71 0.38 25.96 -11.45
CA ALA A 71 0.15 27.37 -11.80
C ALA A 71 -1.18 27.86 -11.21
N ASP A 72 -2.25 27.08 -11.39
CA ASP A 72 -3.58 27.37 -10.86
C ASP A 72 -3.58 27.54 -9.32
N LEU A 73 -2.81 26.69 -8.62
CA LEU A 73 -2.61 26.79 -7.17
C LEU A 73 -1.85 28.07 -6.77
N ASN A 74 -0.85 28.50 -7.56
CA ASN A 74 -0.06 29.69 -7.27
C ASN A 74 -0.81 31.00 -7.60
N ASP A 75 -1.61 31.01 -8.67
CA ASP A 75 -2.28 32.20 -9.21
C ASP A 75 -3.64 32.46 -8.52
N SER A 76 -3.90 31.83 -7.36
CA SER A 76 -5.16 31.95 -6.61
C SER A 76 -6.43 31.56 -7.38
N THR A 77 -6.30 30.81 -8.48
CA THR A 77 -7.47 30.30 -9.23
C THR A 77 -8.17 29.16 -8.47
N VAL A 78 -7.42 28.44 -7.64
CA VAL A 78 -7.94 27.48 -6.67
C VAL A 78 -8.29 28.22 -5.38
N SER A 79 -9.55 28.63 -5.27
CA SER A 79 -10.07 29.45 -4.15
C SER A 79 -11.04 28.72 -3.21
N SER A 80 -11.18 27.41 -3.39
CA SER A 80 -12.02 26.55 -2.55
C SER A 80 -11.62 25.09 -2.68
N ALA A 81 -12.03 24.26 -1.73
CA ALA A 81 -11.91 22.80 -1.82
C ALA A 81 -12.55 22.23 -3.09
N ARG A 82 -13.67 22.79 -3.57
CA ARG A 82 -14.34 22.30 -4.80
C ARG A 82 -13.53 22.60 -6.05
N THR A 83 -12.94 23.79 -6.16
CA THR A 83 -12.04 24.11 -7.28
C THR A 83 -10.78 23.27 -7.20
N PHE A 84 -10.24 23.02 -6.01
CA PHE A 84 -9.09 22.15 -5.81
C PHE A 84 -9.33 20.73 -6.34
N LEU A 85 -10.45 20.10 -5.99
CA LEU A 85 -10.85 18.79 -6.52
C LEU A 85 -10.92 18.77 -8.05
N LYS A 86 -11.47 19.82 -8.68
CA LYS A 86 -11.56 19.94 -10.14
C LYS A 86 -10.19 20.07 -10.81
N THR A 87 -9.29 20.85 -10.21
CA THR A 87 -7.92 21.06 -10.70
C THR A 87 -7.11 19.76 -10.60
N MET A 88 -7.12 19.11 -9.43
CA MET A 88 -6.38 17.85 -9.23
C MET A 88 -6.96 16.67 -10.02
N ALA A 89 -8.24 16.73 -10.42
CA ALA A 89 -8.86 15.72 -11.29
C ALA A 89 -8.29 15.67 -12.71
N GLN A 90 -7.52 16.68 -13.14
CA GLN A 90 -6.83 16.65 -14.43
C GLN A 90 -5.57 15.76 -14.41
N ILE A 91 -5.04 15.46 -13.22
CA ILE A 91 -3.84 14.64 -13.06
C ILE A 91 -4.18 13.17 -13.24
N GLU A 92 -3.57 12.54 -14.23
CA GLU A 92 -3.80 11.13 -14.57
C GLU A 92 -2.80 10.18 -13.88
N PHE A 93 -1.79 10.68 -13.16
CA PHE A 93 -0.96 9.89 -12.25
C PHE A 93 -1.64 9.68 -10.90
N THR A 94 -1.32 8.55 -10.25
CA THR A 94 -1.96 8.15 -9.00
C THR A 94 -1.28 8.80 -7.79
N PHE A 95 -1.87 9.89 -7.29
CA PHE A 95 -1.42 10.60 -6.10
C PHE A 95 -2.61 10.93 -5.20
N ASN A 96 -2.34 11.10 -3.90
CA ASN A 96 -3.31 11.69 -2.97
C ASN A 96 -2.92 13.15 -2.77
N TRP A 97 -3.85 14.05 -3.08
CA TRP A 97 -3.70 15.49 -2.96
C TRP A 97 -4.47 15.99 -1.76
N PHE A 98 -3.90 16.90 -0.98
CA PHE A 98 -4.52 17.47 0.21
C PHE A 98 -4.64 18.98 0.06
N TYR A 99 -5.72 19.52 0.61
CA TYR A 99 -6.03 20.95 0.62
C TYR A 99 -6.50 21.38 1.99
N ALA A 100 -6.14 22.60 2.37
CA ALA A 100 -6.65 23.29 3.54
C ALA A 100 -6.73 24.79 3.24
N ASP A 101 -7.84 25.42 3.58
CA ASP A 101 -7.98 26.87 3.71
C ASP A 101 -8.54 27.21 5.12
N ASP A 102 -9.07 28.42 5.30
CA ASP A 102 -9.63 28.89 6.58
C ASP A 102 -11.02 28.30 6.91
N HIS A 103 -11.65 27.56 5.98
CA HIS A 103 -12.98 26.97 6.12
C HIS A 103 -13.00 25.45 5.90
N ASP A 104 -12.22 24.96 4.94
CA ASP A 104 -12.32 23.64 4.34
C ASP A 104 -10.99 22.87 4.41
N ILE A 105 -11.08 21.57 4.67
CA ILE A 105 -10.05 20.59 4.34
C ILE A 105 -10.57 19.61 3.29
N ALA A 106 -9.72 19.17 2.38
CA ALA A 106 -10.11 18.22 1.35
C ALA A 106 -8.99 17.26 0.94
N MET A 107 -9.42 16.12 0.38
CA MET A 107 -8.53 15.18 -0.29
C MET A 107 -9.13 14.72 -1.61
N PHE A 108 -8.26 14.56 -2.61
CA PHE A 108 -8.60 13.93 -3.88
C PHE A 108 -7.52 12.93 -4.27
N SER A 109 -7.93 11.70 -4.58
CA SER A 109 -7.04 10.66 -5.12
C SER A 109 -7.09 10.71 -6.64
N SER A 110 -6.05 11.27 -7.27
CA SER A 110 -5.95 11.39 -8.73
C SER A 110 -5.56 10.06 -9.38
N GLY A 111 -5.63 10.01 -10.73
CA GLY A 111 -5.17 8.85 -11.47
C GLY A 111 -6.07 8.46 -12.64
N ARG A 112 -5.49 7.86 -13.67
CA ARG A 112 -6.24 7.31 -14.79
C ARG A 112 -6.70 5.88 -14.50
N LEU A 113 -7.76 5.76 -13.72
CA LEU A 113 -8.20 4.49 -13.14
C LEU A 113 -9.10 3.68 -14.12
N PRO A 114 -8.65 2.53 -14.65
CA PRO A 114 -9.41 1.77 -15.64
C PRO A 114 -10.59 1.03 -15.02
N LYS A 115 -11.74 1.07 -15.72
CA LYS A 115 -12.92 0.23 -15.42
C LYS A 115 -12.67 -1.19 -15.91
N ARG A 116 -12.17 -2.06 -15.03
CA ARG A 116 -11.95 -3.48 -15.35
C ARG A 116 -13.29 -4.25 -15.43
N PRO A 117 -13.42 -5.25 -16.32
CA PRO A 117 -14.57 -6.15 -16.31
C PRO A 117 -14.76 -6.85 -14.95
N ARG A 118 -16.01 -7.18 -14.61
CA ARG A 118 -16.33 -7.94 -13.39
C ARG A 118 -15.75 -9.36 -13.46
N GLY A 119 -15.47 -9.94 -12.29
CA GLY A 119 -15.00 -11.33 -12.15
C GLY A 119 -13.53 -11.56 -12.47
N ILE A 120 -12.73 -10.48 -12.54
CA ILE A 120 -11.28 -10.55 -12.71
C ILE A 120 -10.62 -10.27 -11.35
N ASP A 121 -9.69 -11.13 -10.96
CA ASP A 121 -8.79 -10.84 -9.84
C ASP A 121 -7.74 -9.83 -10.28
N SER A 122 -7.71 -8.66 -9.65
CA SER A 122 -6.73 -7.62 -9.97
C SER A 122 -5.30 -8.01 -9.61
N GLY A 123 -5.10 -9.05 -8.80
CA GLY A 123 -3.78 -9.57 -8.44
C GLY A 123 -3.15 -10.53 -9.42
N LEU A 124 -3.87 -10.91 -10.47
CA LEU A 124 -3.42 -11.90 -11.43
C LEU A 124 -3.37 -11.31 -12.85
N PRO A 125 -2.48 -11.82 -13.72
CA PRO A 125 -2.50 -11.48 -15.13
C PRO A 125 -3.87 -11.75 -15.77
N THR A 126 -4.32 -10.83 -16.61
CA THR A 126 -5.58 -10.95 -17.35
C THR A 126 -5.35 -11.50 -18.76
N VAL A 127 -6.21 -12.41 -19.22
CA VAL A 127 -6.15 -12.98 -20.57
C VAL A 127 -6.32 -11.89 -21.64
N GLY A 128 -5.25 -11.61 -22.39
CA GLY A 128 -5.18 -10.54 -23.40
C GLY A 128 -5.84 -10.82 -24.75
N THR A 129 -6.85 -11.70 -24.85
CA THR A 129 -7.50 -12.03 -26.13
C THR A 129 -8.51 -10.98 -26.61
N GLY A 130 -8.75 -9.94 -25.81
CA GLY A 130 -9.71 -8.86 -26.07
C GLY A 130 -11.06 -9.03 -25.36
N ARG A 131 -11.36 -10.18 -24.76
CA ARG A 131 -12.59 -10.41 -23.98
C ARG A 131 -12.63 -9.57 -22.69
N TYR A 132 -11.46 -9.30 -22.11
CA TYR A 132 -11.30 -8.69 -20.80
C TYR A 132 -10.70 -7.27 -20.87
N GLU A 133 -10.87 -6.57 -22.00
CA GLU A 133 -10.41 -5.19 -22.11
C GLU A 133 -11.10 -4.27 -21.09
N TRP A 134 -10.37 -3.24 -20.69
CA TRP A 134 -10.91 -2.14 -19.89
C TRP A 134 -12.07 -1.45 -20.62
N ARG A 135 -13.09 -1.06 -19.86
CA ARG A 135 -14.34 -0.44 -20.33
C ARG A 135 -14.33 1.07 -20.05
N GLY A 136 -13.28 1.74 -20.53
CA GLY A 136 -13.01 3.14 -20.22
C GLY A 136 -12.40 3.34 -18.84
N PHE A 137 -12.60 4.54 -18.28
CA PHE A 137 -11.97 5.01 -17.05
C PHE A 137 -13.02 5.55 -16.09
N LEU A 138 -12.69 5.58 -14.80
CA LEU A 138 -13.48 6.27 -13.79
C LEU A 138 -13.59 7.76 -14.13
N SER A 139 -14.77 8.35 -13.90
CA SER A 139 -14.92 9.81 -13.90
C SER A 139 -14.42 10.38 -12.57
N PRO A 140 -14.08 11.68 -12.50
CA PRO A 140 -13.61 12.30 -11.25
C PRO A 140 -14.52 12.05 -10.04
N ALA A 141 -15.85 12.08 -10.22
CA ALA A 141 -16.82 11.79 -9.15
C ALA A 141 -16.74 10.36 -8.57
N GLN A 142 -16.12 9.42 -9.28
CA GLN A 142 -15.94 8.02 -8.84
C GLN A 142 -14.61 7.80 -8.11
N HIS A 143 -13.74 8.82 -8.03
CA HIS A 143 -12.49 8.73 -7.30
C HIS A 143 -12.74 8.89 -5.80
N ALA A 144 -11.83 8.35 -4.99
CA ALA A 144 -11.78 8.64 -3.56
C ALA A 144 -11.53 10.14 -3.37
N GLN A 145 -12.48 10.81 -2.71
CA GLN A 145 -12.41 12.23 -2.43
C GLN A 145 -13.27 12.58 -1.22
N VAL A 146 -12.93 13.66 -0.53
CA VAL A 146 -13.72 14.18 0.59
C VAL A 146 -13.47 15.67 0.76
N ILE A 147 -14.49 16.41 1.22
CA ILE A 147 -14.39 17.77 1.75
C ILE A 147 -14.99 17.72 3.16
N ASN A 148 -14.30 18.26 4.15
CA ASN A 148 -14.72 18.36 5.56
C ASN A 148 -15.31 17.04 6.09
N PRO A 149 -14.50 15.97 6.18
CA PRO A 149 -14.97 14.72 6.76
C PRO A 149 -15.47 14.96 8.20
N PRO A 150 -16.51 14.24 8.66
CA PRO A 150 -17.00 14.36 10.04
C PRO A 150 -15.95 14.08 11.12
N SER A 151 -14.87 13.37 10.79
CA SER A 151 -13.73 13.15 11.68
C SER A 151 -12.93 14.42 12.00
N GLY A 152 -13.09 15.50 11.25
CA GLY A 152 -12.32 16.74 11.41
C GLY A 152 -10.85 16.64 10.97
N ALA A 153 -10.43 15.48 10.44
CA ALA A 153 -9.06 15.23 10.01
C ALA A 153 -9.00 14.30 8.80
N ILE A 154 -7.99 14.51 7.95
CA ILE A 154 -7.63 13.62 6.84
C ILE A 154 -6.20 13.14 7.09
N VAL A 155 -6.05 11.86 7.42
CA VAL A 155 -4.73 11.26 7.72
C VAL A 155 -4.35 10.32 6.59
N ASN A 156 -3.17 10.53 6.02
CA ASN A 156 -2.61 9.62 5.03
C ASN A 156 -1.13 9.36 5.30
N TRP A 157 -0.77 8.08 5.28
CA TRP A 157 0.62 7.66 5.19
C TRP A 157 0.74 6.50 4.22
N ASN A 158 0.27 6.73 2.98
CA ASN A 158 0.18 5.76 1.89
C ASN A 158 -0.81 4.60 2.13
N ASN A 159 -1.72 4.70 3.11
CA ASN A 159 -2.83 3.77 3.26
C ASN A 159 -3.84 3.88 2.11
N LYS A 160 -4.84 3.00 2.11
CA LYS A 160 -5.98 3.07 1.17
C LYS A 160 -6.71 4.40 1.33
N SER A 161 -7.00 5.07 0.21
CA SER A 161 -7.64 6.39 0.20
C SER A 161 -9.14 6.35 0.50
N ALA A 162 -9.79 5.20 0.31
CA ALA A 162 -11.18 4.97 0.69
C ALA A 162 -11.43 3.49 0.98
N ARG A 163 -12.59 3.20 1.57
CA ARG A 163 -13.11 1.84 1.66
C ARG A 163 -13.20 1.25 0.24
N ASP A 164 -12.82 -0.02 0.10
CA ASP A 164 -12.83 -0.77 -1.17
C ASP A 164 -11.92 -0.22 -2.29
N PHE A 165 -11.11 0.81 -2.01
CA PHE A 165 -10.03 1.26 -2.88
C PHE A 165 -8.90 0.22 -2.89
N GLY A 166 -8.68 -0.38 -4.06
CA GLY A 166 -7.64 -1.40 -4.25
C GLY A 166 -6.23 -0.83 -4.12
N ALA A 167 -5.28 -1.64 -3.64
CA ALA A 167 -3.87 -1.35 -3.78
C ALA A 167 -3.41 -1.58 -5.24
N ALA A 168 -2.15 -1.27 -5.54
CA ALA A 168 -1.52 -1.73 -6.77
C ALA A 168 -1.66 -3.26 -6.91
N ASP A 169 -1.71 -3.76 -8.15
CA ASP A 169 -1.94 -5.19 -8.43
C ASP A 169 -0.84 -6.08 -7.86
N ASN A 170 0.39 -5.55 -7.79
CA ASN A 170 1.57 -6.13 -7.13
C ASN A 170 1.69 -5.84 -5.62
N ASN A 171 0.68 -5.25 -4.97
CA ASN A 171 0.70 -4.97 -3.54
C ASN A 171 -0.44 -5.70 -2.82
N TRP A 172 -0.05 -6.56 -1.89
CA TRP A 172 -0.94 -7.34 -1.02
C TRP A 172 -0.86 -6.91 0.45
N GLY A 173 -0.07 -5.88 0.79
CA GLY A 173 0.22 -5.46 2.16
C GLY A 173 -0.77 -4.44 2.73
N ARG A 174 -1.52 -3.72 1.87
CA ARG A 174 -2.48 -2.69 2.31
C ARG A 174 -3.75 -3.28 2.95
N GLY A 175 -3.64 -3.64 4.23
CA GLY A 175 -4.69 -4.26 5.04
C GLY A 175 -5.28 -3.34 6.11
N SER A 176 -5.85 -3.96 7.15
CA SER A 176 -6.37 -3.30 8.35
C SER A 176 -5.28 -2.71 9.23
N ILE A 177 -4.08 -3.32 9.21
CA ILE A 177 -2.89 -2.81 9.91
C ILE A 177 -1.99 -2.12 8.89
N HIS A 178 -1.73 -0.84 9.12
CA HIS A 178 -0.91 0.00 8.25
C HIS A 178 -0.27 1.13 9.08
N ARG A 179 0.92 1.60 8.69
CA ARG A 179 1.67 2.64 9.41
C ARG A 179 0.94 3.96 9.67
N SER A 180 -0.11 4.26 8.90
CA SER A 180 -0.97 5.42 9.12
C SER A 180 -1.71 5.35 10.46
N LEU A 181 -1.92 4.16 11.03
CA LEU A 181 -2.52 3.99 12.35
C LEU A 181 -1.67 4.64 13.45
N LEU A 182 -0.34 4.58 13.34
CA LEU A 182 0.57 5.22 14.30
C LEU A 182 0.34 6.73 14.35
N LEU A 183 0.19 7.36 13.18
CA LEU A 183 -0.11 8.79 13.07
C LEU A 183 -1.53 9.11 13.54
N GLN A 184 -2.52 8.30 13.14
CA GLN A 184 -3.90 8.48 13.58
C GLN A 184 -4.01 8.42 15.11
N HIS A 185 -3.45 7.38 15.74
CA HIS A 185 -3.45 7.22 17.19
C HIS A 185 -2.69 8.33 17.91
N ALA A 186 -1.62 8.86 17.32
CA ALA A 186 -0.90 9.98 17.90
C ALA A 186 -1.72 11.29 17.84
N LEU A 187 -2.48 11.51 16.76
CA LEU A 187 -3.40 12.65 16.62
C LEU A 187 -4.60 12.52 17.56
N ASP A 188 -5.23 11.35 17.65
CA ASP A 188 -6.41 11.06 18.48
C ASP A 188 -6.21 11.31 19.99
N ARG A 189 -4.96 11.54 20.43
CA ARG A 189 -4.65 11.94 21.81
C ARG A 189 -5.16 13.34 22.16
N ASN A 190 -5.54 14.14 21.17
CA ASN A 190 -6.08 15.48 21.38
C ASN A 190 -7.38 15.62 20.57
N SER A 191 -8.39 16.25 21.15
CA SER A 191 -9.62 16.60 20.42
C SER A 191 -9.45 17.84 19.53
N THR A 192 -8.42 18.66 19.81
CA THR A 192 -8.07 19.88 19.08
C THR A 192 -6.56 19.98 18.93
N HIS A 193 -6.10 20.48 17.78
CA HIS A 193 -4.68 20.52 17.45
C HIS A 193 -4.13 21.93 17.31
N THR A 194 -2.96 22.17 17.91
CA THR A 194 -2.02 23.23 17.53
C THR A 194 -0.96 22.66 16.59
N LEU A 195 -0.19 23.52 15.91
CA LEU A 195 0.97 23.10 15.10
C LEU A 195 1.93 22.22 15.90
N ASP A 196 2.23 22.60 17.14
CA ASP A 196 3.10 21.83 18.03
C ASP A 196 2.55 20.42 18.31
N SER A 197 1.25 20.30 18.55
CA SER A 197 0.63 18.99 18.79
C SER A 197 0.67 18.09 17.55
N VAL A 198 0.57 18.66 16.35
CA VAL A 198 0.69 17.91 15.08
C VAL A 198 2.14 17.46 14.88
N VAL A 199 3.12 18.33 15.10
CA VAL A 199 4.55 17.99 15.04
C VAL A 199 4.90 16.91 16.08
N ALA A 200 4.36 17.00 17.30
CA ALA A 200 4.55 15.98 18.32
C ALA A 200 3.93 14.63 17.90
N ALA A 201 2.74 14.64 17.27
CA ALA A 201 2.13 13.44 16.74
C ALA A 201 2.96 12.80 15.62
N MET A 202 3.52 13.63 14.72
CA MET A 202 4.44 13.17 13.67
C MET A 202 5.71 12.53 14.26
N ASN A 203 6.38 13.19 15.20
CA ASN A 203 7.58 12.65 15.85
C ASN A 203 7.30 11.35 16.61
N ARG A 204 6.15 11.26 17.29
CA ARG A 204 5.72 10.02 17.93
C ARG A 204 5.55 8.91 16.89
N ALA A 205 4.72 9.12 15.88
CA ALA A 205 4.45 8.12 14.87
C ALA A 205 5.70 7.68 14.08
N ALA A 206 6.61 8.62 13.80
CA ALA A 206 7.86 8.36 13.08
C ALA A 206 8.84 7.45 13.84
N THR A 207 8.72 7.38 15.17
CA THR A 207 9.63 6.58 16.01
C THR A 207 9.01 5.26 16.43
N GLN A 208 7.68 5.08 16.32
CA GLN A 208 6.99 3.88 16.79
C GLN A 208 7.22 2.65 15.90
N ASP A 209 7.27 1.47 16.53
CA ASP A 209 7.26 0.18 15.86
C ASP A 209 5.83 -0.30 15.61
N LEU A 210 5.47 -0.50 14.33
CA LEU A 210 4.11 -0.92 13.96
C LEU A 210 3.74 -2.28 14.57
N ARG A 211 4.71 -3.20 14.66
CA ARG A 211 4.47 -4.57 15.13
C ARG A 211 4.11 -4.56 16.61
N VAL A 212 4.86 -3.79 17.41
CA VAL A 212 4.59 -3.70 18.85
C VAL A 212 3.31 -2.92 19.15
N MET A 213 3.01 -1.87 18.39
CA MET A 213 1.84 -1.04 18.68
C MET A 213 0.54 -1.71 18.25
N GLU A 214 0.52 -2.29 17.05
CA GLU A 214 -0.72 -2.73 16.39
C GLU A 214 -0.94 -4.25 16.41
N VAL A 215 0.14 -5.05 16.35
CA VAL A 215 0.02 -6.52 16.23
C VAL A 215 0.17 -7.22 17.58
N LEU A 216 1.05 -6.73 18.45
CA LEU A 216 1.30 -7.32 19.77
C LEU A 216 0.01 -7.55 20.60
N PRO A 217 -1.00 -6.67 20.61
CA PRO A 217 -2.23 -6.93 21.36
C PRO A 217 -2.91 -8.25 20.97
N ALA A 218 -2.99 -8.56 19.68
CA ALA A 218 -3.57 -9.81 19.19
C ALA A 218 -2.69 -11.00 19.52
N LEU A 219 -1.37 -10.85 19.37
CA LEU A 219 -0.40 -11.89 19.72
C LEU A 219 -0.45 -12.24 21.21
N ALA A 220 -0.43 -11.23 22.08
CA ALA A 220 -0.52 -11.40 23.52
C ALA A 220 -1.84 -12.05 23.93
N ALA A 221 -2.97 -11.64 23.34
CA ALA A 221 -4.28 -12.24 23.63
C ALA A 221 -4.32 -13.75 23.36
N VAL A 222 -3.59 -14.25 22.35
CA VAL A 222 -3.46 -15.69 22.09
C VAL A 222 -2.48 -16.33 23.07
N LEU A 223 -1.30 -15.74 23.28
CA LEU A 223 -0.27 -16.32 24.15
C LEU A 223 -0.68 -16.38 25.62
N ASP A 224 -1.50 -15.44 26.09
CA ASP A 224 -1.98 -15.36 27.47
C ASP A 224 -3.06 -16.43 27.80
N THR A 225 -3.50 -17.22 26.81
CA THR A 225 -4.48 -18.31 27.03
C THR A 225 -3.89 -19.56 27.69
N GLY A 226 -2.56 -19.67 27.77
CA GLY A 226 -1.87 -20.81 28.35
C GLY A 226 -0.57 -20.42 29.04
N PRO A 227 0.06 -21.36 29.78
CA PRO A 227 1.35 -21.10 30.40
C PRO A 227 2.42 -20.90 29.31
N ALA A 228 3.32 -19.94 29.55
CA ALA A 228 4.48 -19.76 28.69
C ALA A 228 5.34 -21.05 28.68
N PRO A 229 5.93 -21.42 27.54
CA PRO A 229 6.70 -22.66 27.43
C PRO A 229 7.98 -22.65 28.28
N THR A 230 8.51 -21.46 28.58
CA THR A 230 9.66 -21.28 29.48
C THR A 230 9.53 -19.94 30.24
N PRO A 231 10.19 -19.78 31.39
CA PRO A 231 10.28 -18.49 32.08
C PRO A 231 10.86 -17.38 31.20
N ARG A 232 11.83 -17.71 30.34
CA ARG A 232 12.42 -16.77 29.38
C ARG A 232 11.40 -16.28 28.35
N ALA A 233 10.55 -17.16 27.83
CA ALA A 233 9.49 -16.78 26.90
C ALA A 233 8.46 -15.83 27.56
N ALA A 234 8.11 -16.09 28.82
CA ALA A 234 7.26 -15.18 29.60
C ALA A 234 7.91 -13.79 29.75
N GLN A 235 9.20 -13.75 30.09
CA GLN A 235 9.94 -12.49 30.21
C GLN A 235 10.01 -11.71 28.89
N ILE A 236 10.23 -12.40 27.75
CA ILE A 236 10.25 -11.77 26.43
C ILE A 236 8.91 -11.13 26.11
N LEU A 237 7.79 -11.83 26.34
CA LEU A 237 6.46 -11.27 26.12
C LEU A 237 6.20 -10.07 27.04
N GLN A 238 6.65 -10.13 28.30
CA GLN A 238 6.52 -9.02 29.23
C GLN A 238 7.31 -7.80 28.77
N LEU A 239 8.55 -7.96 28.31
CA LEU A 239 9.35 -6.86 27.74
C LEU A 239 8.65 -6.18 26.55
N LEU A 240 8.01 -6.95 25.67
CA LEU A 240 7.24 -6.38 24.56
C LEU A 240 5.99 -5.63 25.04
N LYS A 241 5.28 -6.15 26.05
CA LYS A 241 4.13 -5.49 26.66
C LYS A 241 4.54 -4.17 27.32
N ASP A 242 5.65 -4.17 28.04
CA ASP A 242 6.21 -2.99 28.71
C ASP A 242 6.67 -1.95 27.69
N TRP A 243 7.38 -2.36 26.63
CA TRP A 243 7.78 -1.48 25.54
C TRP A 243 6.57 -0.82 24.86
N ARG A 244 5.52 -1.60 24.57
CA ARG A 244 4.25 -1.07 24.05
C ARG A 244 3.63 -0.05 25.00
N ALA A 245 3.57 -0.35 26.29
CA ALA A 245 3.02 0.55 27.31
C ALA A 245 3.82 1.88 27.39
N ALA A 246 5.14 1.82 27.21
CA ALA A 246 6.02 2.99 27.10
C ALA A 246 5.88 3.74 25.76
N GLY A 247 5.15 3.17 24.79
CA GLY A 247 4.83 3.79 23.52
C GLY A 247 5.50 3.17 22.30
N GLY A 248 6.32 2.12 22.45
CA GLY A 248 6.84 1.33 21.34
C GLY A 248 7.82 2.08 20.43
N SER A 249 8.45 3.15 20.92
CA SER A 249 9.39 3.95 20.13
C SER A 249 10.77 3.29 20.02
N ARG A 250 11.35 3.35 18.84
CA ARG A 250 12.73 2.96 18.50
C ARG A 250 13.60 4.21 18.56
N LEU A 251 14.17 4.48 19.73
CA LEU A 251 15.02 5.64 19.99
C LEU A 251 16.41 5.19 20.41
N ASP A 252 17.41 5.94 19.95
CA ASP A 252 18.80 5.91 20.43
C ASP A 252 19.00 7.23 21.19
N ARG A 253 18.75 7.24 22.50
CA ARG A 253 18.73 8.49 23.27
C ARG A 253 20.12 8.88 23.77
N ASP A 254 20.99 7.91 23.98
CA ASP A 254 22.37 8.12 24.40
C ASP A 254 23.35 8.24 23.23
N LEU A 255 22.87 8.04 22.00
CA LEU A 255 23.60 8.18 20.73
C LEU A 255 24.75 7.16 20.61
N ASP A 256 24.57 5.97 21.19
CA ASP A 256 25.56 4.87 21.10
C ASP A 256 25.43 4.06 19.79
N GLY A 257 24.46 4.40 18.95
CA GLY A 257 24.18 3.74 17.67
C GLY A 257 23.22 2.56 17.79
N LYS A 258 22.60 2.33 18.96
CA LYS A 258 21.63 1.25 19.19
C LYS A 258 20.30 1.80 19.67
N ILE A 259 19.26 1.01 19.45
CA ILE A 259 17.95 1.30 20.02
C ILE A 259 17.97 0.93 21.50
N ASP A 260 17.61 1.89 22.37
CA ASP A 260 17.64 1.74 23.82
C ASP A 260 16.76 0.58 24.32
N ASP A 261 15.58 0.42 23.71
CA ASP A 261 14.59 -0.55 24.17
C ASP A 261 14.85 -1.94 23.57
N PRO A 262 15.07 -2.98 24.40
CA PRO A 262 15.36 -4.33 23.93
C PRO A 262 14.21 -4.97 23.16
N GLY A 263 12.98 -4.46 23.30
CA GLY A 263 11.81 -4.90 22.53
C GLY A 263 12.00 -4.79 21.03
N ALA A 264 12.77 -3.78 20.56
CA ALA A 264 13.11 -3.62 19.16
C ALA A 264 13.94 -4.81 18.63
N ALA A 265 15.00 -5.19 19.35
CA ALA A 265 15.85 -6.32 18.98
C ALA A 265 15.09 -7.66 19.05
N ILE A 266 14.20 -7.82 20.04
CA ILE A 266 13.33 -8.98 20.16
C ILE A 266 12.47 -9.13 18.92
N LEU A 267 11.75 -8.07 18.51
CA LEU A 267 10.85 -8.14 17.35
C LEU A 267 11.61 -8.27 16.04
N ASP A 268 12.76 -7.61 15.87
CA ASP A 268 13.59 -7.77 14.67
C ASP A 268 14.02 -9.23 14.45
N GLN A 269 14.38 -9.93 15.53
CA GLN A 269 14.76 -11.33 15.47
C GLN A 269 13.56 -12.28 15.37
N ALA A 270 12.50 -12.03 16.14
CA ALA A 270 11.38 -12.96 16.29
C ALA A 270 10.35 -12.84 15.16
N TRP A 271 10.23 -11.67 14.52
CA TRP A 271 9.13 -11.40 13.58
C TRP A 271 9.00 -12.42 12.45
N PRO A 272 10.08 -12.82 11.74
CA PRO A 272 9.97 -13.86 10.72
C PRO A 272 9.37 -15.17 11.26
N SER A 273 9.82 -15.62 12.43
CA SER A 273 9.34 -16.85 13.06
C SER A 273 7.88 -16.73 13.54
N ILE A 274 7.49 -15.57 14.07
CA ILE A 274 6.09 -15.28 14.43
C ILE A 274 5.22 -15.37 13.19
N THR A 275 5.62 -14.73 12.10
CA THR A 275 4.83 -14.73 10.86
C THR A 275 4.73 -16.11 10.23
N ASP A 276 5.80 -16.91 10.28
CA ASP A 276 5.80 -18.28 9.77
C ASP A 276 4.93 -19.21 10.64
N ALA A 277 4.94 -19.04 11.96
CA ALA A 277 4.09 -19.81 12.87
C ALA A 277 2.60 -19.52 12.67
N VAL A 278 2.23 -18.26 12.40
CA VAL A 278 0.84 -17.86 12.18
C VAL A 278 0.36 -18.27 10.78
N MET A 279 1.15 -18.02 9.75
CA MET A 279 0.73 -18.21 8.35
C MET A 279 0.99 -19.63 7.83
N GLY A 280 2.01 -20.30 8.35
CA GLY A 280 2.48 -21.61 7.90
C GLY A 280 1.41 -22.72 7.92
N PRO A 281 0.59 -22.86 8.96
CA PRO A 281 -0.44 -23.91 9.02
C PRO A 281 -1.46 -23.85 7.88
N VAL A 282 -1.73 -22.66 7.32
CA VAL A 282 -2.68 -22.46 6.22
C VAL A 282 -1.97 -22.51 4.86
N LEU A 283 -0.80 -21.90 4.73
CA LEU A 283 -0.11 -21.78 3.43
C LEU A 283 0.78 -22.97 3.08
N GLY A 284 1.31 -23.70 4.07
CA GLY A 284 2.26 -24.80 3.84
C GLY A 284 3.42 -24.38 2.94
N GLU A 285 3.64 -25.14 1.86
CA GLU A 285 4.70 -24.88 0.87
C GLU A 285 4.59 -23.50 0.18
N GLN A 286 3.39 -22.91 0.13
CA GLN A 286 3.15 -21.61 -0.51
C GLN A 286 3.67 -20.43 0.33
N LEU A 287 4.07 -20.65 1.59
CA LEU A 287 4.62 -19.61 2.46
C LEU A 287 5.88 -18.96 1.86
N ALA A 288 6.78 -19.79 1.32
CA ALA A 288 7.99 -19.32 0.65
C ALA A 288 7.66 -18.54 -0.64
N GLN A 289 6.64 -18.98 -1.38
CA GLN A 289 6.18 -18.29 -2.57
C GLN A 289 5.61 -16.91 -2.23
N LEU A 290 4.78 -16.80 -1.19
CA LEU A 290 4.28 -15.50 -0.74
C LEU A 290 5.42 -14.58 -0.34
N ALA A 291 6.41 -15.10 0.41
CA ALA A 291 7.58 -14.33 0.82
C ALA A 291 8.43 -13.82 -0.35
N SER A 292 8.45 -14.55 -1.47
CA SER A 292 9.12 -14.11 -2.71
C SER A 292 8.37 -12.99 -3.45
N LEU A 293 7.05 -12.87 -3.23
CA LEU A 293 6.20 -11.85 -3.86
C LEU A 293 6.06 -10.60 -3.00
N MET A 294 6.01 -10.76 -1.68
CA MET A 294 5.86 -9.69 -0.72
C MET A 294 6.58 -10.08 0.57
N THR A 295 7.50 -9.23 1.01
CA THR A 295 8.31 -9.49 2.21
C THR A 295 7.42 -9.60 3.46
N ARG A 296 7.90 -10.38 4.44
CA ARG A 296 7.24 -10.54 5.75
C ARG A 296 7.16 -9.22 6.52
N ASP A 297 8.19 -8.40 6.33
CA ASP A 297 8.43 -7.14 7.02
C ASP A 297 9.04 -6.15 6.03
N ASN A 298 8.63 -4.89 6.12
CA ASN A 298 9.39 -3.75 5.65
C ASN A 298 10.08 -3.14 6.86
N ALA A 299 11.18 -3.78 7.26
CA ALA A 299 11.87 -3.50 8.52
C ALA A 299 12.38 -2.04 8.60
N PRO A 300 12.44 -1.46 9.81
CA PRO A 300 13.12 -0.20 10.07
C PRO A 300 14.56 -0.20 9.56
N SER A 301 14.97 0.91 8.97
CA SER A 301 16.34 1.15 8.55
C SER A 301 16.66 2.63 8.59
N SER A 302 17.94 2.98 8.43
CA SER A 302 18.39 4.36 8.29
C SER A 302 17.81 5.08 7.05
N GLN A 303 17.24 4.36 6.09
CA GLN A 303 16.57 4.94 4.92
C GLN A 303 15.13 5.42 5.23
N GLY A 304 14.59 5.09 6.40
CA GLY A 304 13.22 5.41 6.78
C GLY A 304 12.18 4.59 5.99
N SER A 305 10.97 5.15 5.88
CA SER A 305 9.84 4.54 5.13
C SER A 305 9.47 3.11 5.52
N ALA A 306 9.77 2.69 6.75
CA ALA A 306 9.42 1.38 7.28
C ALA A 306 7.90 1.12 7.31
N TYR A 307 7.55 -0.16 7.43
CA TYR A 307 6.19 -0.65 7.64
C TYR A 307 5.17 -0.22 6.56
N LEU A 308 5.64 0.11 5.36
CA LEU A 308 4.76 0.40 4.23
C LEU A 308 4.04 -0.87 3.75
N ASP A 309 4.79 -1.97 3.70
CA ASP A 309 4.32 -3.28 3.24
C ASP A 309 4.79 -4.37 4.20
N GLY A 310 4.07 -5.49 4.24
CA GLY A 310 4.38 -6.60 5.15
C GLY A 310 3.16 -7.43 5.47
N TRP A 311 3.35 -8.45 6.31
CA TRP A 311 2.29 -9.41 6.64
C TRP A 311 1.46 -8.99 7.87
N TYR A 312 1.65 -7.77 8.39
CA TYR A 312 1.06 -7.30 9.65
C TYR A 312 -0.45 -7.53 9.74
N GLY A 313 -1.19 -7.14 8.69
CA GLY A 313 -2.65 -7.30 8.65
C GLY A 313 -3.12 -8.76 8.55
N TYR A 314 -2.33 -9.65 7.93
CA TYR A 314 -2.63 -11.08 7.90
C TYR A 314 -2.46 -11.70 9.28
N VAL A 315 -1.33 -11.40 9.93
CA VAL A 315 -1.00 -11.88 11.27
C VAL A 315 -2.03 -11.40 12.30
N ASP A 316 -2.34 -10.10 12.32
CA ASP A 316 -3.33 -9.53 13.24
C ASP A 316 -4.72 -10.18 13.08
N LYS A 317 -5.19 -10.31 11.82
CA LYS A 317 -6.50 -10.88 11.56
C LYS A 317 -6.59 -12.35 11.96
N ASP A 318 -5.57 -13.14 11.67
CA ASP A 318 -5.56 -14.56 12.02
C ASP A 318 -5.55 -14.76 13.54
N LEU A 319 -4.63 -14.08 14.25
CA LEU A 319 -4.54 -14.12 15.71
C LEU A 319 -5.84 -13.69 16.39
N ARG A 320 -6.48 -12.59 15.94
CA ARG A 320 -7.79 -12.17 16.46
C ARG A 320 -8.89 -13.18 16.17
N THR A 321 -8.83 -13.88 15.03
CA THR A 321 -9.78 -14.96 14.73
C THR A 321 -9.63 -16.12 15.71
N ILE A 322 -8.39 -16.52 16.01
CA ILE A 322 -8.08 -17.53 17.04
C ILE A 322 -8.59 -17.07 18.42
N ALA A 323 -8.43 -15.79 18.75
CA ALA A 323 -8.95 -15.18 19.97
C ALA A 323 -10.49 -14.97 19.97
N GLY A 324 -11.22 -15.49 18.99
CA GLY A 324 -12.69 -15.50 18.95
C GLY A 324 -13.33 -14.27 18.29
N GLN A 325 -12.55 -13.33 17.75
CA GLN A 325 -13.11 -12.18 17.04
C GLN A 325 -13.78 -12.63 15.73
N ARG A 326 -15.03 -12.24 15.55
CA ARG A 326 -15.79 -12.50 14.31
C ARG A 326 -15.56 -11.40 13.30
N TRP A 327 -15.35 -11.79 12.05
CA TRP A 327 -15.16 -10.87 10.93
C TRP A 327 -16.39 -10.84 10.03
N ARG A 328 -16.76 -9.64 9.55
CA ARG A 328 -17.85 -9.47 8.59
C ARG A 328 -17.61 -10.22 7.27
N ALA A 329 -16.35 -10.41 6.89
CA ALA A 329 -15.97 -11.13 5.69
C ALA A 329 -14.57 -11.77 5.81
N ARG A 330 -14.34 -12.80 4.98
CA ARG A 330 -13.01 -13.38 4.73
C ARG A 330 -12.10 -12.35 4.04
N PHE A 331 -10.81 -12.63 3.93
CA PHE A 331 -9.92 -11.80 3.11
C PHE A 331 -10.40 -11.79 1.65
N THR A 332 -10.59 -10.61 1.08
CA THR A 332 -11.01 -10.43 -0.31
C THR A 332 -10.26 -9.27 -0.95
N ARG A 333 -9.76 -9.44 -2.18
CA ARG A 333 -9.30 -8.33 -3.04
C ARG A 333 -10.47 -7.85 -3.90
N SER A 334 -11.34 -7.03 -3.32
CA SER A 334 -12.40 -6.36 -4.08
C SER A 334 -11.82 -5.06 -4.64
N SER A 335 -11.82 -4.89 -5.96
CA SER A 335 -11.47 -3.64 -6.62
C SER A 335 -12.74 -2.94 -7.07
N VAL A 336 -13.34 -2.16 -6.18
CA VAL A 336 -14.45 -1.27 -6.54
C VAL A 336 -14.18 0.06 -5.86
N ALA A 337 -13.61 1.00 -6.62
CA ALA A 337 -13.60 2.40 -6.21
C ALA A 337 -15.03 2.91 -6.29
N VAL A 338 -15.72 2.87 -5.16
CA VAL A 338 -16.99 3.59 -4.98
C VAL A 338 -16.83 4.38 -3.68
N ALA A 339 -16.72 5.70 -3.82
CA ALA A 339 -17.11 6.58 -2.73
C ALA A 339 -18.65 6.51 -2.63
N THR A 340 -19.17 6.15 -1.46
CA THR A 340 -20.48 6.58 -1.01
C THR A 340 -20.28 7.65 0.03
#